data_AF-A0A7S1E8R7-F1
#
_entry.id   AF-A0A7S1E8R7-F1
#
_cell.length_a   1.000
_cell.length_b   1.000
_cell.length_c   1.000
_cell.angle_alpha   90.00
_cell.angle_beta   90.00
_cell.angle_gamma   90.00
#
_symmetry.space_group_name_H-M   'P 1'
#
loop_
_entity.id
_entity.type
_entity.pdbx_description
1 polymer ?
#
loop_
_entity_poly.entity_id
_entity_poly.type
_entity_poly.pdbx_seq_one_letter_code
_entity_poly.pdbx_strand_id
1 'polypeptide(L)'
;MGILDLNKDGKVDGKDAQLFIDGATKIYNRVAQEAPKYRMQQHAILGTVTLFCSRSFPYTIMFAQAFRLTGWPVVKEGLAQLAKQYEKGRHELSRQAPTLSEAQKILSNYSTDMKLLKDIYDEAEAISASPTASPSDVAAASRRMRVAKDDMDRLTLSYGRARAVLSSLHAVLQAMDPTEVSDAVSKVWVGLSTCVVAAVSPSAQCLSAGVAVGERLAAFTKGIYERFFAKRGPIGEP
;
A
#
# COMPACT_ATOMS: atom_id res chain seq x y z
N MET A 1 8.10 -10.17 -27.24
CA MET A 1 7.66 -11.25 -26.33
C MET A 1 6.50 -10.70 -25.53
N GLY A 2 5.30 -11.25 -25.72
CA GLY A 2 4.12 -10.82 -24.98
C GLY A 2 4.17 -11.38 -23.56
N ILE A 3 3.72 -10.60 -22.57
CA ILE A 3 3.62 -10.99 -21.15
C ILE A 3 2.75 -12.24 -20.93
N LEU A 4 2.04 -12.70 -21.97
CA LEU A 4 1.08 -13.80 -21.96
C LEU A 4 1.63 -15.14 -22.50
N ASP A 5 2.85 -15.16 -23.05
CA ASP A 5 3.53 -16.38 -23.49
C ASP A 5 4.30 -16.96 -22.30
N LEU A 6 3.65 -17.85 -21.55
CA LEU A 6 4.17 -18.39 -20.30
C LEU A 6 5.10 -19.58 -20.53
N ASN A 7 4.91 -20.30 -21.64
CA ASN A 7 5.74 -21.45 -22.00
C ASN A 7 6.98 -21.07 -22.84
N LYS A 8 7.06 -19.82 -23.31
CA LYS A 8 8.14 -19.23 -24.14
C LYS A 8 8.26 -19.84 -25.54
N ASP A 9 7.19 -20.40 -26.09
CA ASP A 9 7.18 -20.99 -27.44
C ASP A 9 6.94 -19.96 -28.56
N GLY A 10 6.72 -18.68 -28.19
CA GLY A 10 6.48 -17.58 -29.11
C GLY A 10 5.03 -17.47 -29.58
N LYS A 11 4.13 -18.32 -29.08
CA LYS A 11 2.69 -18.30 -29.35
C LYS A 11 1.93 -18.12 -28.04
N VAL A 12 0.68 -17.69 -28.15
CA VAL A 12 -0.26 -17.66 -27.01
C VAL A 12 -1.29 -18.72 -27.33
N ASP A 13 -1.16 -19.89 -26.72
CA ASP A 13 -2.02 -21.05 -27.00
C ASP A 13 -2.78 -21.53 -25.74
N GLY A 14 -3.54 -22.62 -25.90
CA GLY A 14 -4.31 -23.18 -24.79
C GLY A 14 -3.44 -23.65 -23.61
N LYS A 15 -2.16 -23.99 -23.84
CA LYS A 15 -1.24 -24.40 -22.78
C LYS A 15 -0.79 -23.21 -21.94
N ASP A 16 -0.62 -22.02 -22.52
CA ASP A 16 -0.37 -20.80 -21.75
C ASP A 16 -1.54 -20.47 -20.84
N ALA A 17 -2.77 -20.61 -21.35
CA ALA A 17 -3.97 -20.45 -20.53
C ALA A 17 -4.01 -21.47 -19.38
N GLN A 18 -3.67 -22.74 -19.64
CA GLN A 18 -3.60 -23.78 -18.62
C GLN A 18 -2.54 -23.47 -17.56
N LEU A 19 -1.33 -23.06 -17.97
CA LEU A 19 -0.22 -22.67 -17.08
C LEU A 19 -0.58 -21.46 -16.21
N PHE A 20 -1.30 -20.49 -16.78
CA PHE A 20 -1.82 -19.36 -16.04
C PHE A 20 -2.82 -19.80 -14.96
N ILE A 21 -3.77 -20.67 -15.32
CA ILE A 21 -4.78 -21.20 -14.39
C ILE A 21 -4.12 -22.00 -13.27
N ASP A 22 -3.16 -22.88 -13.59
CA ASP A 22 -2.44 -23.69 -12.62
C ASP A 22 -1.59 -22.81 -11.68
N GLY A 23 -0.95 -21.78 -12.22
CA GLY A 23 -0.21 -20.78 -11.45
C GLY A 23 -1.12 -20.01 -10.49
N ALA A 24 -2.24 -19.50 -10.99
CA ALA A 24 -3.25 -18.81 -10.19
C ALA A 24 -3.83 -19.70 -9.09
N THR A 25 -4.08 -20.98 -9.41
CA THR A 25 -4.60 -21.97 -8.44
C THR A 25 -3.57 -22.28 -7.35
N LYS A 26 -2.28 -22.40 -7.69
CA LYS A 26 -1.20 -22.56 -6.70
C LYS A 26 -1.09 -21.35 -5.78
N ILE A 27 -1.15 -20.13 -6.32
CA ILE A 27 -1.12 -18.90 -5.51
C ILE A 27 -2.35 -18.84 -4.60
N TYR A 28 -3.54 -19.11 -5.14
CA TYR A 28 -4.78 -19.15 -4.37
C TYR A 28 -4.68 -20.15 -3.20
N ASN A 29 -4.23 -21.37 -3.46
CA ASN A 29 -4.10 -22.40 -2.43
C ASN A 29 -3.08 -22.02 -1.35
N ARG A 30 -1.96 -21.39 -1.72
CA ARG A 30 -0.96 -20.89 -0.76
C ARG A 30 -1.56 -19.79 0.13
N VAL A 31 -2.22 -18.81 -0.49
CA VAL A 31 -2.86 -17.69 0.23
C VAL A 31 -4.02 -18.16 1.11
N ALA A 32 -4.78 -19.18 0.67
CA ALA A 32 -5.83 -19.81 1.45
C ALA A 32 -5.30 -20.56 2.67
N GLN A 33 -4.13 -21.21 2.56
CA GLN A 33 -3.48 -21.92 3.67
C GLN A 33 -2.83 -20.96 4.67
N GLU A 34 -2.16 -19.91 4.20
CA GLU A 34 -1.44 -18.97 5.07
C GLU A 34 -2.37 -18.01 5.80
N ALA A 35 -3.56 -17.72 5.26
CA ALA A 35 -4.48 -16.74 5.84
C ALA A 35 -5.95 -17.19 5.81
N PRO A 36 -6.32 -18.22 6.59
CA PRO A 36 -7.69 -18.76 6.63
C PRO A 36 -8.74 -17.71 7.05
N LYS A 37 -8.32 -16.65 7.75
CA LYS A 37 -9.18 -15.52 8.15
C LYS A 37 -9.77 -14.77 6.95
N TYR A 38 -9.15 -14.84 5.77
CA TYR A 38 -9.59 -14.10 4.57
C TYR A 38 -10.28 -14.98 3.51
N ARG A 39 -10.68 -16.21 3.86
CA ARG A 39 -11.28 -17.18 2.92
C ARG A 39 -12.51 -16.64 2.18
N MET A 40 -13.35 -15.86 2.87
CA MET A 40 -14.52 -15.17 2.29
C MET A 40 -14.11 -14.18 1.19
N GLN A 41 -13.07 -13.38 1.43
CA GLN A 41 -12.56 -12.40 0.48
C GLN A 41 -11.93 -13.09 -0.74
N GLN A 42 -11.20 -14.18 -0.51
CA GLN A 42 -10.62 -15.00 -1.57
C GLN A 42 -11.68 -15.59 -2.51
N HIS A 43 -12.80 -16.10 -1.98
CA HIS A 43 -13.91 -16.62 -2.79
C HIS A 43 -14.58 -15.54 -3.65
N ALA A 44 -14.75 -14.33 -3.12
CA ALA A 44 -15.35 -13.23 -3.86
C ALA A 44 -14.41 -12.66 -4.94
N ILE A 45 -13.09 -12.61 -4.72
CA ILE A 45 -12.13 -12.28 -5.79
C ILE A 45 -12.23 -13.31 -6.90
N LEU A 46 -12.20 -14.60 -6.54
CA LEU A 46 -12.29 -15.69 -7.52
C LEU A 46 -13.62 -15.65 -8.28
N GLY A 47 -14.74 -15.40 -7.60
CA GLY A 47 -16.05 -15.22 -8.22
C GLY A 47 -16.10 -14.04 -9.18
N THR A 48 -15.47 -12.92 -8.82
CA THR A 48 -15.37 -11.73 -9.68
C THR A 48 -14.57 -12.02 -10.94
N VAL A 49 -13.38 -12.63 -10.81
CA VAL A 49 -12.54 -13.03 -11.95
C VAL A 49 -13.28 -14.03 -12.84
N THR A 50 -13.96 -15.01 -12.23
CA THR A 50 -14.74 -16.02 -12.96
C THR A 50 -15.90 -15.39 -13.73
N LEU A 51 -16.56 -14.36 -13.19
CA LEU A 51 -17.58 -13.59 -13.92
C LEU A 51 -17.00 -12.92 -15.16
N PHE A 52 -15.83 -12.29 -15.05
CA PHE A 52 -15.14 -11.66 -16.20
C PHE A 52 -14.64 -12.66 -17.24
N CYS A 53 -14.27 -13.87 -16.82
CA CYS A 53 -13.83 -14.94 -17.72
C CYS A 53 -14.97 -15.83 -18.24
N SER A 54 -16.18 -15.68 -17.69
CA SER A 54 -17.32 -16.46 -18.16
C SER A 54 -17.71 -16.01 -19.57
N ARG A 55 -18.00 -16.98 -20.45
CA ARG A 55 -18.48 -16.76 -21.83
C ARG A 55 -19.83 -16.02 -21.91
N SER A 56 -20.38 -15.61 -20.77
CA SER A 56 -21.73 -15.09 -20.62
C SER A 56 -21.71 -13.56 -20.61
N PHE A 57 -21.46 -12.99 -21.80
CA PHE A 57 -21.46 -11.54 -22.07
C PHE A 57 -22.60 -10.72 -21.39
N PRO A 58 -23.84 -11.24 -21.24
CA PRO A 58 -24.90 -10.52 -20.53
C PRO A 58 -24.59 -10.21 -19.06
N TYR A 59 -23.96 -11.12 -18.33
CA TYR A 59 -23.62 -10.90 -16.92
C TYR A 59 -22.54 -9.84 -16.76
N THR A 60 -21.59 -9.77 -17.69
CA THR A 60 -20.57 -8.71 -17.71
C THR A 60 -21.19 -7.35 -17.97
N ILE A 61 -22.15 -7.25 -18.89
CA ILE A 61 -22.88 -5.99 -19.14
C ILE A 61 -23.69 -5.58 -17.90
N MET A 62 -24.44 -6.51 -17.29
CA MET A 62 -25.22 -6.22 -16.09
C MET A 62 -24.33 -5.81 -14.92
N PHE A 63 -23.21 -6.49 -14.73
CA PHE A 63 -22.20 -6.11 -13.74
C PHE A 63 -21.66 -4.70 -14.02
N ALA A 64 -21.28 -4.38 -15.26
CA ALA A 64 -20.76 -3.06 -15.59
C ALA A 64 -21.79 -1.95 -15.37
N GLN A 65 -23.07 -2.20 -15.66
CA GLN A 65 -24.16 -1.26 -15.39
C GLN A 65 -24.42 -1.09 -13.89
N ALA A 66 -24.53 -2.20 -13.15
CA ALA A 66 -24.70 -2.18 -11.70
C ALA A 66 -23.50 -1.51 -11.00
N PHE A 67 -22.28 -1.80 -11.45
CA PHE A 67 -21.06 -1.18 -10.97
C PHE A 67 -21.04 0.30 -11.25
N ARG A 68 -21.38 0.73 -12.46
CA ARG A 68 -21.43 2.17 -12.78
C ARG A 68 -22.41 2.93 -11.89
N LEU A 69 -23.58 2.36 -11.60
CA LEU A 69 -24.64 3.02 -10.83
C LEU A 69 -24.40 2.97 -9.32
N THR A 70 -24.02 1.81 -8.79
CA THR A 70 -24.00 1.56 -7.33
C THR A 70 -22.60 1.35 -6.77
N GLY A 71 -21.74 0.61 -7.46
CA GLY A 71 -20.39 0.31 -6.98
C GLY A 71 -19.40 1.47 -7.12
N TRP A 72 -19.44 2.15 -8.26
CA TRP A 72 -18.46 3.16 -8.63
C TRP A 72 -18.46 4.40 -7.72
N PRO A 73 -19.61 4.97 -7.31
CA PRO A 73 -19.61 6.07 -6.35
C PRO A 73 -18.92 5.70 -5.03
N VAL A 74 -19.21 4.52 -4.49
CA VAL A 74 -18.62 4.02 -3.23
C VAL A 74 -17.13 3.75 -3.38
N VAL A 75 -16.73 3.10 -4.48
CA VAL A 75 -15.31 2.85 -4.80
C VAL A 75 -14.56 4.17 -4.96
N LYS A 76 -15.15 5.15 -5.67
CA LYS A 76 -14.54 6.47 -5.87
C LYS A 76 -14.34 7.21 -4.55
N GLU A 77 -15.30 7.13 -3.64
CA GLU A 77 -15.16 7.72 -2.30
C GLU A 77 -14.05 7.03 -1.50
N GLY A 78 -14.01 5.70 -1.48
CA GLY A 78 -12.96 4.94 -0.81
C GLY A 78 -11.57 5.24 -1.38
N LEU A 79 -11.44 5.33 -2.70
CA LEU A 79 -10.18 5.72 -3.37
C LEU A 79 -9.77 7.16 -3.05
N ALA A 80 -10.73 8.09 -2.96
CA ALA A 80 -10.42 9.47 -2.58
C ALA A 80 -9.93 9.58 -1.12
N GLN A 81 -10.53 8.82 -0.20
CA GLN A 81 -10.07 8.71 1.19
C GLN A 81 -8.66 8.11 1.26
N LEU A 82 -8.41 7.04 0.52
CA LEU A 82 -7.10 6.38 0.46
C LEU A 82 -6.03 7.31 -0.13
N ALA A 83 -6.36 8.06 -1.18
CA ALA A 83 -5.47 9.06 -1.76
C ALA A 83 -5.12 10.18 -0.76
N LYS A 84 -6.11 10.67 0.00
CA LYS A 84 -5.90 11.69 1.04
C LYS A 84 -4.99 11.17 2.17
N GLN A 85 -5.19 9.94 2.62
CA GLN A 85 -4.33 9.33 3.65
C GLN A 85 -2.91 9.10 3.14
N TYR A 86 -2.79 8.65 1.90
CA TYR A 86 -1.49 8.51 1.25
C TYR A 86 -0.76 9.84 1.12
N GLU A 87 -1.45 10.92 0.71
CA GLU A 87 -0.88 12.26 0.61
C GLU A 87 -0.40 12.77 1.97
N LYS A 88 -1.19 12.58 3.03
CA LYS A 88 -0.80 12.91 4.41
C LYS A 88 0.44 12.12 4.85
N GLY A 89 0.45 10.81 4.65
CA GLY A 89 1.59 9.95 4.97
C GLY A 89 2.83 10.32 4.16
N ARG A 90 2.66 10.67 2.88
CA ARG A 90 3.74 11.14 2.00
C ARG A 90 4.31 12.48 2.45
N HIS A 91 3.48 13.41 2.92
CA HIS A 91 3.96 14.69 3.46
C HIS A 91 4.75 14.51 4.75
N GLU A 92 4.28 13.69 5.68
CA GLU A 92 5.02 13.32 6.90
C GLU A 92 6.34 12.62 6.54
N LEU A 93 6.31 11.64 5.64
CA LEU A 93 7.50 10.95 5.16
C LEU A 93 8.48 11.91 4.48
N SER A 94 7.99 12.82 3.64
CA SER A 94 8.83 13.82 2.95
C SER A 94 9.51 14.76 3.95
N ARG A 95 8.80 15.17 5.01
CA ARG A 95 9.35 15.96 6.11
C ARG A 95 10.44 15.21 6.88
N GLN A 96 10.30 13.89 7.01
CA GLN A 96 11.26 13.02 7.71
C GLN A 96 12.33 12.41 6.77
N ALA A 97 12.20 12.57 5.45
CA ALA A 97 13.13 12.00 4.47
C ALA A 97 14.60 12.38 4.69
N PRO A 98 14.97 13.66 4.98
CA PRO A 98 16.37 14.01 5.18
C PRO A 98 16.95 13.37 6.45
N THR A 99 16.19 13.34 7.55
CA THR A 99 16.62 12.70 8.80
C THR A 99 16.74 11.19 8.65
N LEU A 100 15.90 10.59 7.83
CA LEU A 100 15.95 9.15 7.52
C LEU A 100 17.15 8.79 6.64
N SER A 101 17.44 9.62 5.63
CA SER A 101 18.62 9.46 4.78
C SER A 101 19.92 9.55 5.60
N GLU A 102 19.98 10.50 6.54
CA GLU A 102 21.09 10.64 7.48
C GLU A 102 21.21 9.44 8.42
N ALA A 103 20.09 9.02 9.04
CA ALA A 103 20.04 7.84 9.90
C ALA A 103 20.49 6.57 9.16
N GLN A 104 20.08 6.40 7.91
CA GLN A 104 20.46 5.27 7.07
C GLN A 104 21.96 5.27 6.75
N LYS A 105 22.56 6.43 6.47
CA LYS A 105 24.01 6.57 6.27
C LYS A 105 24.80 6.25 7.54
N ILE A 106 24.32 6.71 8.69
CA ILE A 106 24.93 6.38 9.99
C ILE A 106 24.88 4.86 10.21
N LEU A 107 23.75 4.21 9.92
CA LEU A 107 23.58 2.77 10.05
C LEU A 107 24.46 1.96 9.10
N SER A 108 24.63 2.39 7.84
CA SER A 108 25.50 1.70 6.89
C SER A 108 26.96 1.78 7.29
N ASN A 109 27.39 2.92 7.85
CA ASN A 109 28.79 3.14 8.21
C ASN A 109 29.14 2.65 9.62
N TYR A 110 28.15 2.51 10.51
CA TYR A 110 28.33 2.12 11.90
C TYR A 110 29.24 0.89 12.09
N SER A 111 29.02 -0.17 11.30
CA SER A 111 29.82 -1.41 11.44
C SER A 111 31.30 -1.21 11.06
N THR A 112 31.56 -0.40 10.03
CA THR A 112 32.91 -0.07 9.57
C THR A 112 33.61 0.85 10.55
N ASP A 113 32.94 1.92 10.99
CA ASP A 113 33.48 2.91 11.91
C ASP A 113 33.75 2.30 13.29
N MET A 114 32.85 1.44 13.78
CA MET A 114 33.03 0.74 15.04
C MET A 114 34.21 -0.25 14.99
N LYS A 115 34.41 -0.93 13.85
CA LYS A 115 35.56 -1.81 13.66
C LYS A 115 36.86 -1.01 13.66
N LEU A 116 36.91 0.10 12.92
CA LEU A 116 38.09 0.97 12.85
C LEU A 116 38.45 1.55 14.23
N LEU A 117 37.47 2.04 14.99
CA LEU A 117 37.71 2.57 16.34
C LEU A 117 38.20 1.48 17.30
N LYS A 118 37.65 0.27 17.18
CA LYS A 118 38.11 -0.88 17.97
C LYS A 118 39.55 -1.25 17.63
N ASP A 119 39.90 -1.30 16.35
CA ASP A 119 41.27 -1.60 15.92
C ASP A 119 42.27 -0.56 16.49
N ILE A 120 41.91 0.74 16.50
CA ILE A 120 42.73 1.82 17.12
C ILE A 120 42.85 1.62 18.63
N TYR A 121 41.76 1.24 19.30
CA TYR A 121 41.75 0.99 20.73
C TYR A 121 42.66 -0.18 21.10
N ASP A 122 42.54 -1.29 20.38
CA ASP A 122 43.33 -2.51 20.59
C ASP A 122 44.83 -2.25 20.31
N GLU A 123 45.17 -1.45 19.29
CA GLU A 123 46.55 -1.02 19.00
C GLU A 123 47.13 -0.17 20.15
N ALA A 124 46.37 0.81 20.64
CA ALA A 124 46.80 1.67 21.74
C ALA A 124 46.93 0.88 23.06
N GLU A 125 46.05 -0.08 23.30
CA GLU A 125 46.13 -0.98 24.44
C GLU A 125 47.42 -1.83 24.37
N ALA A 126 47.72 -2.41 23.21
CA ALA A 126 48.95 -3.18 23.00
C ALA A 126 50.23 -2.35 23.24
N ILE A 127 50.25 -1.08 22.81
CA ILE A 127 51.38 -0.17 23.09
C ILE A 127 51.49 0.11 24.59
N SER A 128 50.37 0.32 25.28
CA SER A 128 50.36 0.61 26.72
C SER A 128 50.76 -0.59 27.59
N ALA A 129 50.49 -1.81 27.13
CA ALA A 129 50.82 -3.05 27.82
C ALA A 129 52.26 -3.53 27.56
N SER A 130 52.96 -2.93 26.58
CA SER A 130 54.32 -3.33 26.22
C SER A 130 55.32 -2.94 27.32
N PRO A 131 56.07 -3.89 27.89
CA PRO A 131 57.03 -3.61 28.97
C PRO A 131 58.23 -2.78 28.50
N THR A 132 58.43 -2.63 27.19
CA THR A 132 59.54 -1.87 26.59
C THR A 132 59.12 -0.47 26.14
N ALA A 133 57.87 -0.07 26.35
CA ALA A 133 57.37 1.23 25.90
C ALA A 133 57.93 2.39 26.76
N SER A 134 58.28 3.50 26.11
CA SER A 134 58.67 4.72 26.81
C SER A 134 57.47 5.30 27.59
N PRO A 135 57.66 5.94 28.75
CA PRO A 135 56.59 6.62 29.48
C PRO A 135 55.82 7.66 28.62
N SER A 136 56.50 8.29 27.65
CA SER A 136 55.86 9.19 26.69
C SER A 136 54.84 8.49 25.79
N ASP A 137 55.17 7.28 25.37
CA ASP A 137 54.39 6.50 24.41
C ASP A 137 53.16 5.90 25.11
N VAL A 138 53.34 5.45 26.36
CA VAL A 138 52.24 5.01 27.23
C VAL A 138 51.25 6.17 27.48
N ALA A 139 51.74 7.39 27.72
CA ALA A 139 50.89 8.56 27.91
C ALA A 139 50.17 9.00 26.62
N ALA A 140 50.80 8.81 25.45
CA ALA A 140 50.17 9.05 24.15
C ALA A 140 49.11 7.99 23.83
N ALA A 141 49.42 6.71 24.05
CA ALA A 141 48.50 5.59 23.88
C ALA A 141 47.27 5.71 24.78
N SER A 142 47.46 6.03 26.07
CA SER A 142 46.36 6.28 27.01
C SER A 142 45.43 7.40 26.57
N ARG A 143 45.96 8.45 25.92
CA ARG A 143 45.15 9.52 25.33
C ARG A 143 44.36 9.04 24.12
N ARG A 144 44.97 8.25 23.24
CA ARG A 144 44.29 7.64 22.08
C ARG A 144 43.17 6.70 22.51
N MET A 145 43.39 5.87 23.53
CA MET A 145 42.36 4.97 24.08
C MET A 145 41.14 5.75 24.61
N ARG A 146 41.36 6.86 25.31
CA ARG A 146 40.26 7.71 25.80
C ARG A 146 39.47 8.32 24.66
N VAL A 147 40.15 8.90 23.66
CA VAL A 147 39.50 9.49 22.49
C VAL A 147 38.70 8.44 21.71
N ALA A 148 39.30 7.27 21.43
CA ALA A 148 38.62 6.19 20.73
C ALA A 148 37.39 5.69 21.49
N LYS A 149 37.48 5.57 22.83
CA LYS A 149 36.34 5.18 23.67
C LYS A 149 35.22 6.23 23.64
N ASP A 150 35.54 7.51 23.78
CA ASP A 150 34.57 8.59 23.72
C ASP A 150 33.87 8.63 22.34
N ASP A 151 34.62 8.37 21.26
CA ASP A 151 34.08 8.27 19.90
C ASP A 151 33.17 7.04 19.71
N MET A 152 33.53 5.88 20.29
CA MET A 152 32.67 4.68 20.29
C MET A 152 31.35 4.92 21.03
N ASP A 153 31.39 5.59 22.19
CA ASP A 153 30.19 5.94 22.96
C ASP A 153 29.31 6.92 22.17
N ARG A 154 29.92 7.92 21.53
CA ARG A 154 29.22 8.88 20.66
C ARG A 154 28.57 8.19 19.45
N LEU A 155 29.26 7.25 18.82
CA LEU A 155 28.77 6.49 17.68
C LEU A 155 27.62 5.55 18.09
N THR A 156 27.70 4.94 19.28
CA THR A 156 26.62 4.11 19.85
C THR A 156 25.36 4.94 20.13
N LEU A 157 25.53 6.16 20.66
CA LEU A 157 24.42 7.10 20.86
C LEU A 157 23.80 7.56 19.53
N SER A 158 24.62 7.85 18.50
CA SER A 158 24.11 8.24 17.18
C SER A 158 23.34 7.10 16.51
N TYR A 159 23.84 5.87 16.63
CA TYR A 159 23.16 4.65 16.18
C TYR A 159 21.81 4.47 16.88
N GLY A 160 21.76 4.65 18.20
CA GLY A 160 20.52 4.58 18.97
C GLY A 160 19.47 5.59 18.49
N ARG A 161 19.90 6.83 18.22
CA ARG A 161 19.03 7.87 17.64
C ARG A 161 18.57 7.54 16.23
N ALA A 162 19.48 7.09 15.35
CA ALA A 162 19.16 6.70 13.98
C ALA A 162 18.13 5.55 13.95
N ARG A 163 18.31 4.56 14.82
CA ARG A 163 17.37 3.45 14.98
C ARG A 163 16.01 3.91 15.52
N ALA A 164 15.99 4.86 16.45
CA ALA A 164 14.75 5.46 16.94
C ALA A 164 14.01 6.22 15.83
N VAL A 165 14.71 6.94 14.95
CA VAL A 165 14.11 7.64 13.79
C VAL A 165 13.53 6.65 12.78
N LEU A 166 14.21 5.53 12.51
CA LEU A 166 13.63 4.48 11.66
C LEU A 166 12.43 3.81 12.31
N SER A 167 12.47 3.60 13.63
CA SER A 167 11.32 3.09 14.38
C SER A 167 10.16 4.08 14.41
N SER A 168 10.42 5.39 14.45
CA SER A 168 9.38 6.40 14.35
C SER A 168 8.79 6.46 12.95
N LEU A 169 9.56 6.16 11.90
CA LEU A 169 8.99 6.00 10.56
C LEU A 169 8.05 4.79 10.51
N HIS A 170 8.43 3.68 11.13
CA HIS A 170 7.52 2.56 11.30
C HIS A 170 6.27 2.99 12.07
N ALA A 171 6.42 3.81 13.11
CA ALA A 171 5.30 4.40 13.84
C ALA A 171 4.47 5.37 12.99
N VAL A 172 5.05 6.13 12.05
CA VAL A 172 4.34 7.01 11.12
C VAL A 172 3.53 6.19 10.11
N LEU A 173 4.09 5.09 9.62
CA LEU A 173 3.39 4.12 8.79
C LEU A 173 2.27 3.42 9.59
N GLN A 174 2.46 3.18 10.88
CA GLN A 174 1.41 2.71 11.79
C GLN A 174 0.42 3.80 12.21
N ALA A 175 0.81 5.09 12.12
CA ALA A 175 -0.03 6.25 12.43
C ALA A 175 -0.90 6.67 11.25
N MET A 176 -0.69 6.12 10.05
CA MET A 176 -1.79 5.99 9.10
C MET A 176 -2.88 5.20 9.81
N ASP A 177 -4.01 5.84 10.11
CA ASP A 177 -5.06 5.22 10.91
C ASP A 177 -5.49 3.92 10.21
N PRO A 178 -5.17 2.75 10.80
CA PRO A 178 -5.48 1.48 10.17
C PRO A 178 -6.99 1.30 10.03
N THR A 179 -7.78 2.00 10.85
CA THR A 179 -9.24 2.00 10.74
C THR A 179 -9.72 2.78 9.52
N GLU A 180 -9.11 3.92 9.20
CA GLU A 180 -9.47 4.71 8.01
C GLU A 180 -9.04 4.01 6.71
N VAL A 181 -7.85 3.40 6.69
CA VAL A 181 -7.40 2.59 5.54
C VAL A 181 -8.29 1.36 5.39
N SER A 182 -8.60 0.67 6.49
CA SER A 182 -9.51 -0.47 6.48
C SER A 182 -10.91 -0.08 6.04
N ASP A 183 -11.44 1.07 6.45
CA ASP A 183 -12.74 1.58 6.04
C ASP A 183 -12.76 1.90 4.54
N ALA A 184 -11.73 2.59 4.03
CA ALA A 184 -11.59 2.89 2.62
C ALA A 184 -11.54 1.61 1.76
N VAL A 185 -10.75 0.61 2.17
CA VAL A 185 -10.66 -0.69 1.50
C VAL A 185 -11.99 -1.46 1.61
N SER A 186 -12.64 -1.40 2.77
CA SER A 186 -13.95 -2.04 2.99
C SER A 186 -15.02 -1.44 2.10
N LYS A 187 -15.05 -0.11 1.89
CA LYS A 187 -15.96 0.55 0.95
C LYS A 187 -15.76 0.07 -0.49
N VAL A 188 -14.51 -0.02 -0.94
CA VAL A 188 -14.19 -0.58 -2.27
C VAL A 188 -14.70 -2.01 -2.40
N TRP A 189 -14.47 -2.82 -1.37
CA TRP A 189 -14.88 -4.21 -1.33
C TRP A 189 -16.40 -4.40 -1.30
N VAL A 190 -17.11 -3.63 -0.48
CA VAL A 190 -18.58 -3.62 -0.39
C VAL A 190 -19.18 -3.18 -1.72
N GLY A 191 -18.62 -2.16 -2.37
CA GLY A 191 -19.05 -1.72 -3.70
C GLY A 191 -18.94 -2.84 -4.74
N LEU A 192 -17.79 -3.51 -4.82
CA LEU A 192 -17.57 -4.64 -5.72
C LEU A 192 -18.51 -5.82 -5.42
N SER A 193 -18.63 -6.20 -4.14
CA SER A 193 -19.45 -7.32 -3.70
C SER A 193 -20.94 -7.08 -3.99
N THR A 194 -21.42 -5.86 -3.79
CA THR A 194 -22.81 -5.47 -4.09
C THR A 194 -23.12 -5.62 -5.58
N CYS A 195 -22.15 -5.31 -6.45
CA CYS A 195 -22.30 -5.44 -7.90
C CYS A 195 -22.34 -6.91 -8.35
N VAL A 196 -21.55 -7.78 -7.71
CA VAL A 196 -21.60 -9.23 -7.94
C VAL A 196 -22.95 -9.79 -7.51
N VAL A 197 -23.45 -9.42 -6.32
CA VAL A 197 -24.77 -9.85 -5.85
C VAL A 197 -25.88 -9.35 -6.79
N ALA A 198 -25.78 -8.10 -7.26
CA ALA A 198 -26.72 -7.52 -8.22
C ALA A 198 -26.73 -8.27 -9.57
N ALA A 199 -25.57 -8.74 -10.03
CA ALA A 199 -25.45 -9.47 -11.28
C ALA A 199 -25.99 -10.92 -11.18
N VAL A 200 -25.81 -11.57 -10.02
CA VAL A 200 -26.12 -13.00 -9.83
C VAL A 200 -27.55 -13.24 -9.34
N SER A 201 -28.15 -12.30 -8.60
CA SER A 201 -29.50 -12.48 -8.05
C SER A 201 -30.59 -11.96 -9.02
N PRO A 202 -31.53 -12.80 -9.49
CA PRO A 202 -32.65 -12.37 -10.33
C PRO A 202 -33.49 -11.27 -9.69
N SER A 203 -33.65 -11.31 -8.36
CA SER A 203 -34.37 -10.28 -7.59
C SER A 203 -33.61 -8.94 -7.56
N ALA A 204 -32.28 -8.99 -7.51
CA ALA A 204 -31.45 -7.80 -7.56
C ALA A 204 -31.34 -7.22 -8.99
N GLN A 205 -31.47 -8.06 -10.02
CA GLN A 205 -31.62 -7.62 -11.41
C GLN A 205 -32.90 -6.77 -11.57
N CYS A 206 -34.03 -7.21 -11.02
CA CYS A 206 -35.29 -6.44 -11.02
C CYS A 206 -35.15 -5.10 -10.28
N LEU A 207 -34.45 -5.09 -9.14
CA LEU A 207 -34.17 -3.88 -8.38
C LEU A 207 -33.26 -2.91 -9.14
N SER A 208 -32.21 -3.41 -9.80
CA SER A 208 -31.30 -2.60 -10.62
C SER A 208 -32.02 -1.98 -11.84
N ALA A 209 -32.92 -2.75 -12.47
CA ALA A 209 -33.76 -2.26 -13.55
C ALA A 209 -34.73 -1.18 -13.04
N GLY A 210 -35.33 -1.38 -11.85
CA GLY A 210 -36.18 -0.38 -11.20
C GLY A 210 -35.46 0.93 -10.88
N VAL A 211 -34.23 0.85 -10.35
CA VAL A 211 -33.38 2.03 -10.07
C VAL A 211 -32.99 2.75 -11.36
N ALA A 212 -32.57 2.03 -12.40
CA ALA A 212 -32.20 2.64 -13.68
C ALA A 212 -33.40 3.32 -14.37
N VAL A 213 -34.60 2.74 -14.27
CA VAL A 213 -35.84 3.38 -14.73
C VAL A 213 -36.16 4.61 -13.88
N GLY A 214 -36.04 4.51 -12.56
CA GLY A 214 -36.26 5.61 -11.62
C GLY A 214 -35.34 6.81 -11.86
N GLU A 215 -34.04 6.58 -12.08
CA GLU A 215 -33.08 7.63 -12.39
C GLU A 215 -33.37 8.31 -13.73
N ARG A 216 -33.71 7.53 -14.77
CA ARG A 216 -34.11 8.09 -16.07
C ARG A 216 -35.38 8.91 -15.96
N LEU A 217 -36.34 8.44 -15.16
CA LEU A 217 -37.58 9.16 -14.90
C LEU A 217 -37.31 10.47 -14.13
N ALA A 218 -36.45 10.44 -13.11
CA ALA A 218 -36.05 11.61 -12.33
C ALA A 218 -35.28 12.64 -13.19
N ALA A 219 -34.39 12.18 -14.07
CA ALA A 219 -33.70 13.07 -15.02
C ALA A 219 -34.66 13.69 -16.03
N PHE A 220 -35.63 12.90 -16.51
CA PHE A 220 -36.68 13.37 -17.41
C PHE A 220 -37.60 14.41 -16.75
N THR A 221 -38.06 14.15 -15.52
CA THR A 221 -38.90 15.10 -14.76
C THR A 221 -38.14 16.37 -14.41
N LYS A 222 -36.86 16.27 -14.03
CA LYS A 222 -35.99 17.43 -13.84
C LYS A 222 -35.88 18.28 -15.11
N GLY A 223 -35.68 17.66 -16.27
CA GLY A 223 -35.63 18.37 -17.56
C GLY A 223 -36.96 19.04 -17.95
N ILE A 224 -38.11 18.43 -17.60
CA ILE A 224 -39.42 19.07 -17.77
C ILE A 224 -39.57 20.28 -16.84
N TYR A 225 -39.21 20.12 -15.56
CA TYR A 225 -39.26 21.19 -14.57
C TYR A 225 -38.42 22.38 -15.01
N GLU A 226 -37.14 22.15 -15.36
CA GLU A 226 -36.24 23.20 -15.84
C GLU A 226 -36.79 23.94 -17.06
N ARG A 227 -37.41 23.23 -18.02
CA ARG A 227 -38.05 23.86 -19.20
C ARG A 227 -39.31 24.65 -18.86
N PHE A 228 -40.10 24.16 -17.89
CA PHE A 228 -41.33 24.82 -17.48
C PHE A 228 -41.04 26.12 -16.72
N PHE A 229 -40.04 26.10 -15.84
CA PHE A 229 -39.59 27.28 -15.09
C PHE A 229 -38.76 28.24 -15.95
N ALA A 230 -37.99 27.77 -16.93
CA ALA A 230 -37.29 28.65 -17.87
C ALA A 230 -38.26 29.44 -18.79
N LYS A 231 -39.47 28.92 -19.05
CA LYS A 231 -40.51 29.62 -19.84
C LYS A 231 -41.31 30.63 -19.03
N ARG A 232 -41.44 30.42 -17.71
CA ARG A 232 -41.95 31.46 -16.80
C ARG A 232 -40.76 32.31 -16.41
N GLY A 233 -40.44 33.30 -17.26
CA GLY A 233 -39.41 34.30 -16.95
C GLY A 233 -39.53 34.83 -15.52
N PRO A 234 -38.43 35.33 -14.93
CA PRO A 234 -38.35 35.65 -13.51
C PRO A 234 -39.60 36.40 -13.08
N ILE A 235 -40.39 35.76 -12.20
CA ILE A 235 -41.55 36.39 -11.60
C ILE A 235 -40.97 37.58 -10.83
N GLY A 236 -41.29 38.78 -11.32
CA GLY A 236 -40.63 40.03 -10.94
C GLY A 236 -40.40 40.11 -9.44
N GLU A 237 -39.16 40.41 -9.08
CA GLU A 237 -38.86 40.99 -7.77
C GLU A 237 -39.67 42.28 -7.65
N PRO A 238 -40.51 42.44 -6.61
CA PRO A 238 -41.28 43.65 -6.39
C PRO A 238 -40.40 44.85 -6.03
#